data_AF-A0A4Y6I7I8-F1
#
_entry.id   AF-A0A4Y6I7I8-F1
#
_cell.length_a   1.000
_cell.length_b   1.000
_cell.length_c   1.000
_cell.angle_alpha   90.00
_cell.angle_beta   90.00
_cell.angle_gamma   90.00
#
_symmetry.space_group_name_H-M   'P 1'
#
loop_
_entity.id
_entity.type
_entity.pdbx_description
1 polymer ?
#
loop_
_entity_poly.entity_id
_entity_poly.type
_entity_poly.pdbx_seq_one_letter_code
_entity_poly.pdbx_strand_id
1 'polypeptide(L)'
;MDMKVQDIIKNIEKQEFNLDFEGYSKKQVDAFLEKLSNALTSQLSDINDLKDELKKYKKLYKATLDSYGACQEELNRYKSERKKLDEQ
;
A
#
# COMPACT_ATOMS: atom_id res chain seq x y z
N MET A 1 10.43 -2.21 3.80
CA MET A 1 9.91 -3.59 3.84
C MET A 1 9.85 -4.20 2.42
N ASP A 2 9.59 -3.40 1.37
CA ASP A 2 9.46 -3.89 -0.03
C ASP A 2 10.74 -4.39 -0.70
N MET A 3 11.90 -3.97 -0.20
CA MET A 3 13.21 -4.41 -0.69
C MET A 3 13.39 -5.93 -0.56
N LYS A 4 12.82 -6.55 0.49
CA LYS A 4 13.04 -7.97 0.80
C LYS A 4 12.41 -8.95 -0.20
N VAL A 5 11.23 -8.62 -0.77
CA VAL A 5 10.54 -9.55 -1.70
C VAL A 5 11.17 -9.50 -3.09
N GLN A 6 11.56 -8.30 -3.53
CA GLN A 6 12.33 -8.11 -4.77
C GLN A 6 13.68 -8.85 -4.70
N ASP A 7 14.34 -8.82 -3.54
CA ASP A 7 15.57 -9.58 -3.33
C ASP A 7 15.32 -11.09 -3.33
N ILE A 8 14.20 -11.57 -2.77
CA ILE A 8 13.81 -12.99 -2.83
C ILE A 8 13.55 -13.45 -4.26
N ILE A 9 12.82 -12.66 -5.06
CA ILE A 9 12.55 -12.97 -6.47
C ILE A 9 13.87 -13.09 -7.25
N LYS A 10 14.77 -12.11 -7.10
CA LYS A 10 16.10 -12.15 -7.73
C LYS A 10 16.93 -13.35 -7.27
N ASN A 11 16.81 -13.74 -6.00
CA ASN A 11 17.51 -14.90 -5.48
C ASN A 11 16.95 -16.19 -6.09
N ILE A 12 15.63 -16.33 -6.22
CA ILE A 12 14.99 -17.48 -6.88
C ILE A 12 15.48 -17.61 -8.34
N GLU A 13 15.54 -16.50 -9.07
CA GLU A 13 15.98 -16.49 -10.48
C GLU A 13 17.46 -16.85 -10.66
N LYS A 14 18.29 -16.58 -9.65
CA LYS A 14 19.74 -16.82 -9.70
C LYS A 14 20.17 -18.09 -8.95
N GLN A 15 19.24 -18.76 -8.28
CA GLN A 15 19.57 -19.88 -7.43
C GLN A 15 19.99 -21.08 -8.29
N GLU A 16 21.20 -21.56 -8.05
CA GLU A 16 21.68 -22.82 -8.60
C GLU A 16 21.57 -23.92 -7.54
N PHE A 17 21.26 -25.14 -7.99
CA PHE A 17 21.16 -26.32 -7.14
C PHE A 17 22.10 -27.40 -7.65
N ASN A 18 22.72 -28.14 -6.73
CA ASN A 18 23.50 -29.31 -7.07
C ASN A 18 22.58 -30.42 -7.58
N LEU A 19 23.05 -31.16 -8.57
CA LEU A 19 22.36 -32.33 -9.09
C LEU A 19 22.81 -33.56 -8.31
N ASP A 20 21.91 -34.10 -7.48
CA ASP A 20 22.14 -35.34 -6.74
C ASP A 20 21.45 -36.54 -7.42
N PHE A 21 21.99 -37.73 -7.20
CA PHE A 21 21.38 -38.99 -7.65
C PHE A 21 20.03 -39.20 -6.93
N GLU A 22 18.97 -39.54 -7.69
CA GLU A 22 17.57 -39.56 -7.23
C GLU A 22 16.98 -38.19 -6.80
N GLY A 23 17.62 -37.08 -7.17
CA GLY A 23 17.11 -35.73 -6.92
C GLY A 23 15.86 -35.36 -7.74
N TYR A 24 15.25 -34.21 -7.39
CA TYR A 24 14.12 -33.67 -8.13
C TYR A 24 14.47 -33.36 -9.59
N SER A 25 13.52 -33.54 -10.50
CA SER A 25 13.69 -33.18 -11.90
C SER A 25 13.93 -31.68 -12.03
N LYS A 26 15.08 -31.29 -12.58
CA LYS A 26 15.43 -29.89 -12.87
C LYS A 26 14.28 -29.14 -13.58
N LYS A 27 13.70 -29.75 -14.62
CA LYS A 27 12.60 -29.16 -15.38
C LYS A 27 11.37 -28.88 -14.52
N GLN A 28 11.05 -29.77 -13.58
CA GLN A 28 9.91 -29.59 -12.68
C GLN A 28 10.18 -28.52 -11.63
N VAL A 29 11.41 -28.48 -11.09
CA VAL A 29 11.85 -27.46 -10.12
C VAL A 29 11.86 -26.08 -10.77
N ASP A 30 12.47 -25.93 -11.95
CA ASP A 30 12.52 -24.66 -12.67
C ASP A 30 11.10 -24.14 -12.99
N ALA A 31 10.20 -25.00 -13.48
CA ALA A 31 8.81 -24.63 -13.76
C ALA A 31 8.01 -24.25 -12.50
N PHE A 32 8.35 -24.84 -11.35
CA PHE A 32 7.76 -24.46 -10.07
C PHE A 32 8.28 -23.09 -9.61
N LEU A 33 9.59 -22.86 -9.69
CA LEU A 33 10.22 -21.60 -9.30
C LEU A 33 9.76 -20.43 -10.18
N GLU A 34 9.54 -20.67 -11.47
CA GLU A 34 8.97 -19.66 -12.38
C GLU A 34 7.55 -19.25 -11.94
N LYS A 35 6.68 -20.23 -11.64
CA LYS A 35 5.33 -19.95 -11.12
C LYS A 35 5.38 -19.20 -9.79
N LEU A 36 6.29 -19.58 -8.91
CA LEU A 36 6.47 -18.93 -7.62
C LEU A 36 6.93 -17.48 -7.79
N SER A 37 7.91 -17.23 -8.66
CA SER A 37 8.40 -15.88 -8.99
C SER A 37 7.28 -15.00 -9.54
N ASN A 38 6.50 -15.52 -10.48
CA ASN A 38 5.36 -14.82 -11.07
C ASN A 38 4.28 -14.50 -10.03
N ALA A 39 3.94 -15.45 -9.16
CA ALA A 39 2.95 -15.24 -8.10
C ALA A 39 3.42 -14.17 -7.10
N LEU A 40 4.69 -14.21 -6.68
CA LEU A 40 5.28 -13.20 -5.79
C LEU A 40 5.29 -11.81 -6.44
N THR A 41 5.59 -11.74 -7.73
CA THR A 41 5.58 -10.48 -8.49
C THR A 41 4.18 -9.89 -8.56
N SER A 42 3.17 -10.72 -8.87
CA SER A 42 1.76 -10.30 -8.89
C SER A 42 1.30 -9.77 -7.53
N GLN A 43 1.54 -10.54 -6.45
CA GLN A 43 1.16 -10.13 -5.10
C GLN A 43 1.85 -8.83 -4.68
N LEU A 44 3.11 -8.64 -5.07
CA LEU A 44 3.82 -7.40 -4.78
C LEU A 44 3.23 -6.21 -5.53
N SER A 45 2.78 -6.39 -6.77
CA SER A 45 2.06 -5.35 -7.53
C SER A 45 0.78 -4.95 -6.78
N ASP A 46 -0.05 -5.93 -6.41
CA ASP A 46 -1.32 -5.69 -5.71
C ASP A 46 -1.09 -4.95 -4.37
N ILE A 47 -0.06 -5.33 -3.62
CA ILE A 47 0.31 -4.67 -2.37
C ILE A 47 0.70 -3.20 -2.61
N ASN A 48 1.45 -2.92 -3.68
CA ASN A 48 1.87 -1.56 -4.00
C ASN A 48 0.69 -0.69 -4.43
N ASP A 49 -0.20 -1.24 -5.26
CA ASP A 49 -1.42 -0.55 -5.69
C ASP A 49 -2.31 -0.20 -4.49
N LEU A 50 -2.53 -1.16 -3.58
CA LEU A 50 -3.28 -0.94 -2.34
C LEU A 50 -2.63 0.11 -1.43
N LYS A 51 -1.31 0.14 -1.33
CA LYS A 51 -0.59 1.18 -0.56
C LYS A 51 -0.80 2.57 -1.15
N ASP A 52 -0.77 2.69 -2.47
CA ASP A 52 -0.98 3.96 -3.16
C ASP A 52 -2.42 4.45 -3.02
N GLU A 53 -3.40 3.56 -3.10
CA GLU A 53 -4.80 3.87 -2.79
C GLU A 53 -4.97 4.35 -1.34
N LEU A 54 -4.39 3.62 -0.38
CA LEU A 54 -4.43 4.01 1.03
C LEU A 54 -3.82 5.41 1.25
N LYS A 55 -2.73 5.73 0.55
CA LYS A 55 -2.08 7.03 0.62
C LYS A 55 -2.98 8.14 0.06
N LYS A 56 -3.67 7.89 -1.05
CA LYS A 56 -4.67 8.82 -1.61
C LYS A 56 -5.81 9.06 -0.63
N TYR A 57 -6.37 7.99 -0.07
CA TYR A 57 -7.48 8.07 0.88
C TYR A 57 -7.09 8.85 2.15
N LYS A 58 -5.89 8.60 2.70
CA LYS A 58 -5.37 9.37 3.85
C LYS A 58 -5.25 10.87 3.57
N LYS A 59 -4.79 11.24 2.37
CA LYS A 59 -4.73 12.66 1.95
C LYS A 59 -6.12 13.28 1.88
N LEU A 60 -7.08 12.57 1.27
CA LEU A 60 -8.45 13.04 1.14
C LEU A 60 -9.09 13.24 2.52
N TYR A 61 -8.99 12.24 3.39
CA TYR A 61 -9.51 12.30 4.75
C TYR A 61 -8.97 13.51 5.52
N LYS A 62 -7.66 13.78 5.41
CA LYS A 62 -7.04 14.96 6.04
C LYS A 62 -7.64 16.26 5.49
N ALA A 63 -7.74 16.40 4.18
CA ALA A 63 -8.31 17.60 3.55
C ALA A 63 -9.78 17.83 3.97
N THR A 64 -10.57 16.77 4.06
CA THR A 64 -11.95 16.84 4.55
C THR A 64 -12.01 17.27 6.02
N LEU A 65 -11.10 16.75 6.86
CA LEU A 65 -11.03 17.11 8.27
C LEU A 65 -10.65 18.59 8.46
N ASP A 66 -9.67 19.08 7.68
CA ASP A 66 -9.26 20.48 7.69
C ASP A 66 -10.41 21.40 7.25
N SER A 67 -11.15 21.02 6.20
CA SER A 67 -12.34 21.75 5.74
C SER A 67 -13.46 21.76 6.78
N TYR A 68 -13.70 20.64 7.45
CA TYR A 68 -14.70 20.55 8.51
C TYR A 68 -14.36 21.49 9.69
N GLY A 69 -13.09 21.52 10.10
CA GLY A 69 -12.60 22.45 11.12
C GLY A 69 -12.85 23.90 10.75
N ALA A 70 -12.52 24.30 9.52
CA ALA A 70 -12.76 25.65 9.02
C ALA A 70 -14.25 26.03 9.05
N CYS A 71 -15.14 25.16 8.56
CA CYS A 71 -16.58 25.40 8.61
C CYS A 71 -17.10 25.53 10.04
N GLN A 72 -16.55 24.75 10.98
CA GLN A 72 -16.95 24.81 12.38
C GLN A 72 -16.52 26.13 13.04
N GLU A 73 -15.34 26.64 12.72
CA GLU A 73 -14.89 27.96 13.16
C GLU A 73 -15.79 29.07 12.62
N GLU A 74 -16.15 29.05 11.33
CA GLU A 74 -17.07 30.01 10.73
C GLU A 74 -18.44 30.00 11.41
N LEU A 75 -19.01 28.81 11.64
CA LEU A 75 -20.29 28.68 12.34
C LEU A 75 -20.23 29.28 13.74
N ASN A 76 -19.12 29.10 14.46
CA ASN A 76 -18.93 29.67 15.79
C ASN A 76 -18.82 31.21 15.74
N ARG A 77 -18.18 31.76 14.70
CA ARG A 77 -18.13 33.22 14.46
C ARG A 77 -19.54 33.79 14.24
N TYR A 78 -20.31 33.21 13.32
CA TYR A 78 -21.69 33.63 13.05
C TYR A 78 -22.57 33.59 14.30
N LYS A 79 -22.48 32.52 15.11
CA LYS A 79 -23.22 32.41 16.37
C LYS A 79 -22.85 33.52 17.36
N SER A 80 -21.56 33.86 17.43
CA SER A 80 -21.06 34.90 18.33
C SER A 80 -21.48 36.30 17.89
N GLU A 81 -21.45 36.58 16.58
CA GLU A 81 -21.91 37.85 16.01
C GLU A 81 -23.41 38.06 16.20
N ARG A 82 -24.21 37.01 15.95
CA ARG A 82 -25.66 37.05 16.16
C ARG A 82 -26.03 37.31 17.62
N LYS A 83 -25.33 36.66 18.56
CA LYS A 83 -25.53 36.92 20.00
C LYS A 83 -25.29 38.39 20.36
N LYS A 84 -24.26 39.02 19.79
CA LYS A 84 -23.97 40.45 20.04
C LYS A 84 -25.05 41.37 19.47
N LEU A 85 -25.67 41.00 18.36
CA LEU A 85 -26.78 41.73 17.74
C LEU A 85 -28.08 41.63 18.57
N ASP A 86 -28.36 40.45 19.12
CA ASP A 86 -29.55 40.22 19.97
C ASP A 86 -29.43 40.92 21.35
N GLU A 87 -28.22 41.34 21.75
CA GLU A 87 -27.92 42.03 23.02
C GLU A 87 -27.88 43.57 22.88
N GLN A 88 -28.12 44.14 21.69
CA GLN A 88 -28.19 45.59 21.40
C GLN A 88 -29.64 46.09 21.37
#